data_AF-A0A1W9LPB2-F1
#
_entry.id   AF-A0A1W9LPB2-F1
#
_cell.length_a   1.000
_cell.length_b   1.000
_cell.length_c   1.000
_cell.angle_alpha   90.00
_cell.angle_beta   90.00
_cell.angle_gamma   90.00
#
_symmetry.space_group_name_H-M   'P 1'
#
loop_
_entity.id
_entity.type
_entity.pdbx_description
1 polymer ?
#
loop_
_entity_poly.entity_id
_entity_poly.type
_entity_poly.pdbx_seq_one_letter_code
_entity_poly.pdbx_strand_id
1 'polypeptide(L)'
;AGRDDPEKLLSRTIFALKYPRFGAFCMEEFQEMLREELPEACCSRHIQSVTSLKNIRLRLTLRLDKQSHLLEDATCRGIWDRLADEQLETECLLSQLPCDDCTHSDLCHKRGTKKFRRLMECYDDIEKTLKTNITGLELDFRYYLECLREFGWTEPQHGLTESGKIAIRTGLKFPQPLTECIREGILPADDPAKSFALTGGFAEMDVEAYGVRNKESLEYKILNSEFSKGYYSELMPLYQKAEPVLSQTQERMLRFGIFLPEYMLSQAVILLAWKKGAKADTLARQTGIPVGAIMKLIRKAVYLQEQIL
;
A
#
# COMPACT_ATOMS: atom_id res chain seq x y z
N ALA A 1 -31.83 32.25 -2.99
CA ALA A 1 -30.98 31.45 -2.08
C ALA A 1 -30.88 32.21 -0.76
N GLY A 2 -31.24 31.57 0.36
CA GLY A 2 -31.36 32.22 1.67
C GLY A 2 -30.04 32.84 2.12
N ARG A 3 -30.11 34.07 2.65
CA ARG A 3 -28.99 34.69 3.35
C ARG A 3 -28.83 33.94 4.67
N ASP A 4 -27.85 33.05 4.75
CA ASP A 4 -27.45 32.52 6.05
C ASP A 4 -26.91 33.66 6.90
N ASP A 5 -27.45 33.74 8.11
CA ASP A 5 -27.09 34.71 9.14
C ASP A 5 -25.57 34.66 9.42
N PRO A 6 -24.83 35.78 9.34
CA PRO A 6 -23.39 35.82 9.60
C PRO A 6 -22.98 35.16 10.94
N GLU A 7 -23.84 35.18 11.95
CA GLU A 7 -23.61 34.49 13.23
C GLU A 7 -23.62 32.95 13.09
N LYS A 8 -24.46 32.41 12.20
CA LYS A 8 -24.50 30.96 11.90
C LYS A 8 -23.27 30.48 11.14
N LEU A 9 -22.65 31.32 10.31
CA LEU A 9 -21.41 30.99 9.62
C LEU A 9 -20.20 31.02 10.57
N LEU A 10 -20.16 31.95 11.51
CA LEU A 10 -19.06 32.11 12.49
C LEU A 10 -19.04 31.01 13.55
N SER A 11 -20.20 30.54 14.01
CA SER A 11 -20.32 29.41 14.96
C SER A 11 -19.76 28.07 14.46
N ARG A 12 -19.49 27.95 13.15
CA ARG A 12 -18.93 26.74 12.51
C ARG A 12 -17.42 26.83 12.24
N THR A 13 -16.76 27.87 12.74
CA THR A 13 -15.32 28.10 12.56
C THR A 13 -14.49 27.52 13.71
N ILE A 14 -13.22 27.20 13.45
CA ILE A 14 -12.25 26.74 14.47
C ILE A 14 -12.04 27.81 15.56
N PHE A 15 -12.35 29.07 15.26
CA PHE A 15 -12.28 30.18 16.20
C PHE A 15 -13.36 30.09 17.30
N ALA A 16 -14.59 29.71 16.94
CA ALA A 16 -15.67 29.44 17.90
C ALA A 16 -15.40 28.19 18.76
N LEU A 17 -14.72 27.19 18.20
CA LEU A 17 -14.28 25.98 18.91
C LEU A 17 -13.15 26.24 19.92
N LYS A 18 -12.29 27.22 19.67
CA LYS A 18 -11.19 27.61 20.57
C LYS A 18 -11.62 28.58 21.68
N TYR A 19 -12.73 29.29 21.52
CA TYR A 19 -13.18 30.32 22.47
C TYR A 19 -14.69 30.15 22.80
N PRO A 20 -15.05 29.20 23.69
CA PRO A 20 -16.44 28.79 23.93
C PRO A 20 -17.33 29.83 24.64
N ARG A 21 -16.79 30.98 25.08
CA ARG A 21 -17.56 32.14 25.57
C ARG A 21 -17.88 33.14 24.46
N PHE A 22 -18.04 32.66 23.22
CA PHE A 22 -18.18 33.46 22.01
C PHE A 22 -19.45 34.34 21.93
N GLY A 23 -20.43 34.13 22.80
CA GLY A 23 -21.70 34.85 22.79
C GLY A 23 -21.66 36.29 23.32
N ALA A 24 -20.50 36.81 23.75
CA ALA A 24 -20.37 38.13 24.36
C ALA A 24 -19.20 38.95 23.77
N PHE A 25 -18.85 38.74 22.50
CA PHE A 25 -17.72 39.44 21.88
C PHE A 25 -18.14 40.78 21.28
N CYS A 26 -17.43 41.86 21.63
CA CYS A 26 -17.62 43.16 21.01
C CYS A 26 -17.06 43.12 19.58
N MET A 27 -17.89 43.39 18.58
CA MET A 27 -17.48 43.43 17.18
C MET A 27 -16.35 44.43 16.91
N GLU A 28 -16.17 45.42 17.79
CA GLU A 28 -15.13 46.43 17.72
C GLU A 28 -13.75 45.84 18.12
N GLU A 29 -13.67 45.06 19.20
CA GLU A 29 -12.43 44.38 19.63
C GLU A 29 -11.95 43.34 18.59
N PHE A 30 -12.89 42.66 17.94
CA PHE A 30 -12.58 41.71 16.86
C PHE A 30 -12.05 42.42 15.61
N GLN A 31 -12.64 43.56 15.26
CA GLN A 31 -12.13 44.41 14.19
C GLN A 31 -10.74 44.98 14.55
N GLU A 32 -10.45 45.23 15.82
CA GLU A 32 -9.17 45.75 16.29
C GLU A 32 -8.05 44.70 16.19
N MET A 33 -8.26 43.47 16.69
CA MET A 33 -7.33 42.34 16.46
C MET A 33 -7.10 42.05 14.98
N LEU A 34 -8.14 42.15 14.15
CA LEU A 34 -8.02 41.93 12.71
C LEU A 34 -7.30 43.06 11.97
N ARG A 35 -7.44 44.31 12.46
CA ARG A 35 -6.63 45.45 11.99
C ARG A 35 -5.16 45.30 12.39
N GLU A 36 -4.86 44.68 13.54
CA GLU A 36 -3.49 44.37 13.93
C GLU A 36 -2.86 43.28 13.04
N GLU A 37 -3.59 42.22 12.69
CA GLU A 37 -3.07 41.15 11.81
C GLU A 37 -3.03 41.51 10.32
N LEU A 38 -4.03 42.27 9.86
CA LEU A 38 -4.27 42.64 8.46
C LEU A 38 -4.56 44.15 8.35
N PRO A 39 -3.56 45.02 8.62
CA PRO A 39 -3.75 46.48 8.68
C PRO A 39 -4.20 47.12 7.36
N GLU A 40 -4.05 46.40 6.24
CA GLU A 40 -4.39 46.85 4.89
C GLU A 40 -5.82 46.44 4.46
N ALA A 41 -6.60 45.76 5.31
CA ALA A 41 -7.93 45.27 4.96
C ALA A 41 -9.00 46.37 5.17
N CYS A 42 -9.32 47.11 4.11
CA CYS A 42 -10.24 48.26 4.18
C CYS A 42 -11.74 47.92 4.18
N CYS A 43 -12.16 46.65 4.08
CA CYS A 43 -13.58 46.27 4.14
C CYS A 43 -13.83 44.88 4.73
N SER A 44 -15.01 44.73 5.36
CA SER A 44 -15.44 43.49 6.03
C SER A 44 -15.48 42.27 5.10
N ARG A 45 -15.78 42.45 3.81
CA ARG A 45 -15.77 41.37 2.81
C ARG A 45 -14.37 40.84 2.51
N HIS A 46 -13.34 41.71 2.49
CA HIS A 46 -11.96 41.31 2.30
C HIS A 46 -11.46 40.49 3.51
N ILE A 47 -11.81 40.93 4.71
CA ILE A 47 -11.52 40.23 5.97
C ILE A 47 -12.19 38.84 6.00
N GLN A 48 -13.48 38.76 5.65
CA GLN A 48 -14.22 37.50 5.57
C GLN A 48 -13.61 36.52 4.55
N SER A 49 -13.18 37.03 3.40
CA SER A 49 -12.55 36.20 2.35
C SER A 49 -11.19 35.66 2.79
N VAL A 50 -10.33 36.50 3.37
CA VAL A 50 -9.00 36.09 3.88
C VAL A 50 -9.13 35.06 5.01
N THR A 51 -10.07 35.27 5.94
CA THR A 51 -10.32 34.34 7.05
C THR A 51 -10.87 33.00 6.55
N SER A 52 -11.77 33.02 5.57
CA SER A 52 -12.29 31.79 4.94
C SER A 52 -11.18 31.02 4.24
N LEU A 53 -10.33 31.69 3.46
CA LEU A 53 -9.18 31.07 2.79
C LEU A 53 -8.14 30.53 3.77
N LYS A 54 -7.83 31.23 4.87
CA LYS A 54 -6.96 30.73 5.94
C LYS A 54 -7.52 29.44 6.55
N ASN A 55 -8.83 29.38 6.78
CA ASN A 55 -9.50 28.19 7.34
C ASN A 55 -9.49 27.02 6.35
N ILE A 56 -9.75 27.27 5.07
CA ILE A 56 -9.69 26.24 4.02
C ILE A 56 -8.25 25.71 3.87
N ARG A 57 -7.25 26.61 3.78
CA ARG A 57 -5.83 26.23 3.73
C ARG A 57 -5.43 25.35 4.91
N LEU A 58 -5.79 25.74 6.14
CA LEU A 58 -5.48 24.95 7.33
C LEU A 58 -6.12 23.56 7.29
N ARG A 59 -7.38 23.45 6.85
CA ARG A 59 -8.06 22.16 6.69
C ARG A 59 -7.38 21.28 5.64
N LEU A 60 -6.99 21.85 4.50
CA LEU A 60 -6.27 21.13 3.45
C LEU A 60 -4.88 20.68 3.91
N THR A 61 -4.13 21.53 4.63
CA THR A 61 -2.81 21.16 5.19
C THR A 61 -2.92 20.01 6.20
N LEU A 62 -3.87 20.08 7.13
CA LEU A 62 -4.09 19.01 8.11
C LEU A 62 -4.53 17.69 7.44
N ARG A 63 -5.26 17.77 6.31
CA ARG A 63 -5.62 16.58 5.53
C ARG A 63 -4.46 16.02 4.72
N LEU A 64 -3.62 16.85 4.13
CA LEU A 64 -2.39 16.43 3.48
C LEU A 64 -1.49 15.63 4.44
N ASP A 65 -1.28 16.13 5.65
CA ASP A 65 -0.53 15.42 6.70
C ASP A 65 -1.21 14.10 7.08
N LYS A 66 -2.54 14.09 7.22
CA LYS A 66 -3.29 12.86 7.53
C LYS A 66 -3.20 11.83 6.39
N GLN A 67 -3.26 12.27 5.13
CA GLN A 67 -3.14 11.42 3.96
C GLN A 67 -1.71 10.88 3.78
N SER A 68 -0.67 11.68 4.07
CA SER A 68 0.71 11.17 4.03
C SER A 68 0.92 10.03 5.02
N HIS A 69 0.31 10.12 6.22
CA HIS A 69 0.36 9.04 7.21
C HIS A 69 -0.47 7.82 6.83
N LEU A 70 -1.62 7.99 6.16
CA LEU A 70 -2.41 6.84 5.67
C LEU A 70 -1.70 6.06 4.57
N LEU A 71 -0.85 6.72 3.77
CA LEU A 71 -0.02 6.09 2.75
C LEU A 71 1.14 5.27 3.36
N GLU A 72 1.57 5.58 4.58
CA GLU A 72 2.62 4.85 5.30
C GLU A 72 2.11 3.54 5.96
N ASP A 73 0.83 3.48 6.35
CA ASP A 73 0.27 2.42 7.22
C ASP A 73 -0.77 1.49 6.54
N ALA A 74 -0.90 1.52 5.21
CA ALA A 74 -1.98 0.84 4.48
C ALA A 74 -1.96 -0.70 4.57
N THR A 75 -2.66 -1.26 5.56
CA THR A 75 -3.13 -2.66 5.57
C THR A 75 -4.61 -2.73 5.19
N CYS A 76 -4.91 -3.59 4.23
CA CYS A 76 -6.12 -3.58 3.41
C CYS A 76 -7.39 -4.07 4.13
N ARG A 77 -8.27 -3.14 4.54
CA ARG A 77 -9.75 -3.33 4.50
C ARG A 77 -10.49 -2.01 4.73
N GLY A 78 -11.46 -1.71 3.85
CA GLY A 78 -12.27 -0.47 3.93
C GLY A 78 -11.50 0.81 3.57
N ILE A 79 -10.39 0.68 2.85
CA ILE A 79 -9.64 1.82 2.29
C ILE A 79 -10.45 2.46 1.16
N TRP A 80 -11.17 1.66 0.35
CA TRP A 80 -11.98 2.15 -0.79
C TRP A 80 -13.08 3.11 -0.37
N ASP A 81 -13.91 2.70 0.58
CA ASP A 81 -15.00 3.54 1.07
C ASP A 81 -14.44 4.77 1.79
N ARG A 82 -13.36 4.61 2.58
CA ARG A 82 -12.70 5.74 3.25
C ARG A 82 -12.03 6.72 2.29
N LEU A 83 -11.36 6.24 1.24
CA LEU A 83 -10.73 7.09 0.23
C LEU A 83 -11.77 7.77 -0.66
N ALA A 84 -12.84 7.07 -1.03
CA ALA A 84 -13.95 7.64 -1.79
C ALA A 84 -14.71 8.70 -0.98
N ASP A 85 -14.98 8.44 0.31
CA ASP A 85 -15.57 9.41 1.23
C ASP A 85 -14.62 10.61 1.46
N GLU A 86 -13.32 10.37 1.64
CA GLU A 86 -12.32 11.43 1.81
C GLU A 86 -12.13 12.25 0.52
N GLN A 87 -12.21 11.63 -0.65
CA GLN A 87 -12.19 12.29 -1.96
C GLN A 87 -13.43 13.17 -2.13
N LEU A 88 -14.62 12.64 -1.87
CA LEU A 88 -15.89 13.37 -1.95
C LEU A 88 -15.93 14.58 -1.01
N GLU A 89 -15.44 14.42 0.23
CA GLU A 89 -15.31 15.53 1.16
C GLU A 89 -14.29 16.58 0.72
N THR A 90 -13.20 16.15 0.08
CA THR A 90 -12.17 17.05 -0.47
C THR A 90 -12.72 17.83 -1.66
N GLU A 91 -13.41 17.16 -2.59
CA GLU A 91 -14.13 17.78 -3.70
C GLU A 91 -15.21 18.76 -3.21
N CYS A 92 -15.92 18.42 -2.12
CA CYS A 92 -16.89 19.31 -1.48
C CYS A 92 -16.20 20.56 -0.88
N LEU A 93 -15.04 20.40 -0.23
CA LEU A 93 -14.27 21.52 0.30
C LEU A 93 -13.69 22.40 -0.82
N LEU A 94 -13.27 21.81 -1.94
CA LEU A 94 -12.84 22.52 -3.14
C LEU A 94 -14.01 23.31 -3.74
N SER A 95 -15.19 22.71 -3.86
CA SER A 95 -16.40 23.37 -4.38
C SER A 95 -16.91 24.55 -3.54
N GLN A 96 -16.46 24.66 -2.28
CA GLN A 96 -16.79 25.79 -1.39
C GLN A 96 -15.87 27.00 -1.62
N LEU A 97 -14.90 26.89 -2.53
CA LEU A 97 -14.05 28.00 -2.90
C LEU A 97 -14.81 28.96 -3.81
N PRO A 98 -14.71 30.27 -3.58
CA PRO A 98 -15.35 31.27 -4.41
C PRO A 98 -14.67 31.45 -5.77
N CYS A 99 -13.72 30.58 -6.16
CA CYS A 99 -12.69 30.86 -7.15
C CYS A 99 -12.71 30.00 -8.42
N ASP A 100 -13.40 28.84 -8.45
CA ASP A 100 -13.27 27.87 -9.55
C ASP A 100 -13.61 28.47 -10.92
N ASP A 101 -14.48 29.49 -10.97
CA ASP A 101 -14.84 30.26 -12.18
C ASP A 101 -15.04 31.77 -11.91
N CYS A 102 -14.31 32.34 -10.94
CA CYS A 102 -14.55 33.73 -10.56
C CYS A 102 -13.95 34.72 -11.56
N THR A 103 -14.81 35.57 -12.15
CA THR A 103 -14.43 36.68 -13.04
C THR A 103 -13.50 37.71 -12.41
N HIS A 104 -13.32 37.69 -11.08
CA HIS A 104 -12.41 38.57 -10.35
C HIS A 104 -11.03 37.95 -10.05
N SER A 105 -10.75 36.72 -10.51
CA SER A 105 -9.49 36.02 -10.28
C SER A 105 -8.27 36.90 -10.61
N ASP A 106 -8.27 37.54 -11.77
CA ASP A 106 -7.22 38.47 -12.20
C ASP A 106 -7.08 39.74 -11.34
N LEU A 107 -8.18 40.25 -10.79
CA LEU A 107 -8.18 41.46 -9.96
C LEU A 107 -7.70 41.16 -8.53
N CYS A 108 -8.12 40.03 -7.96
CA CYS A 108 -7.75 39.61 -6.61
C CYS A 108 -6.33 39.01 -6.54
N HIS A 109 -5.91 38.19 -7.51
CA HIS A 109 -4.55 37.64 -7.55
C HIS A 109 -3.49 38.70 -7.90
N LYS A 110 -3.80 39.74 -8.69
CA LYS A 110 -2.80 40.74 -9.12
C LYS A 110 -2.76 42.02 -8.28
N ARG A 111 -3.86 42.43 -7.61
CA ARG A 111 -3.92 43.66 -6.80
C ARG A 111 -4.08 43.43 -5.27
N GLY A 112 -4.12 42.18 -4.82
CA GLY A 112 -4.16 41.86 -3.39
C GLY A 112 -2.85 42.15 -2.65
N THR A 113 -2.96 42.27 -1.32
CA THR A 113 -1.80 42.44 -0.43
C THR A 113 -0.81 41.28 -0.59
N LYS A 114 0.48 41.50 -0.31
CA LYS A 114 1.52 40.45 -0.44
C LYS A 114 1.18 39.19 0.38
N LYS A 115 0.52 39.36 1.53
CA LYS A 115 0.06 38.25 2.39
C LYS A 115 -1.08 37.46 1.74
N PHE A 116 -2.04 38.14 1.11
CA PHE A 116 -3.16 37.50 0.41
C PHE A 116 -2.68 36.71 -0.82
N ARG A 117 -1.79 37.32 -1.62
CA ARG A 117 -1.21 36.64 -2.80
C ARG A 117 -0.43 35.38 -2.42
N ARG A 118 0.40 35.44 -1.38
CA ARG A 118 1.09 34.26 -0.83
C ARG A 118 0.14 33.18 -0.34
N LEU A 119 -1.00 33.55 0.24
CA LEU A 119 -2.01 32.59 0.68
C LEU A 119 -2.67 31.87 -0.51
N MET A 120 -2.96 32.60 -1.58
CA MET A 120 -3.50 32.04 -2.83
C MET A 120 -2.47 31.19 -3.57
N GLU A 121 -1.22 31.64 -3.66
CA GLU A 121 -0.11 30.86 -4.24
C GLU A 121 0.10 29.54 -3.48
N CYS A 122 0.18 29.58 -2.14
CA CYS A 122 0.26 28.36 -1.33
C CYS A 122 -0.96 27.46 -1.49
N TYR A 123 -2.15 28.02 -1.74
CA TYR A 123 -3.37 27.26 -1.98
C TYR A 123 -3.31 26.53 -3.33
N ASP A 124 -2.95 27.23 -4.41
CA ASP A 124 -2.82 26.66 -5.75
C ASP A 124 -1.76 25.54 -5.77
N ASP A 125 -0.66 25.71 -5.03
CA ASP A 125 0.37 24.69 -4.89
C ASP A 125 -0.15 23.44 -4.17
N ILE A 126 -0.88 23.62 -3.06
CA ILE A 126 -1.51 22.52 -2.32
C ILE A 126 -2.52 21.76 -3.20
N GLU A 127 -3.35 22.47 -3.93
CA GLU A 127 -4.35 21.87 -4.83
C GLU A 127 -3.69 21.07 -5.95
N LYS A 128 -2.64 21.62 -6.58
CA LYS A 128 -1.86 20.91 -7.61
C LYS A 128 -1.20 19.66 -7.04
N THR A 129 -0.62 19.72 -5.84
CA THR A 129 -0.01 18.56 -5.18
C THR A 129 -1.05 17.48 -4.88
N LEU A 130 -2.22 17.85 -4.35
CA LEU A 130 -3.31 16.90 -4.09
C LEU A 130 -3.81 16.24 -5.37
N LYS A 131 -4.09 17.02 -6.42
CA LYS A 131 -4.52 16.48 -7.72
C LYS A 131 -3.47 15.55 -8.33
N THR A 132 -2.19 15.90 -8.23
CA THR A 132 -1.08 15.06 -8.73
C THR A 132 -0.99 13.76 -7.95
N ASN A 133 -1.10 13.81 -6.61
CA ASN A 133 -1.04 12.63 -5.76
C ASN A 133 -2.23 11.69 -5.97
N ILE A 134 -3.46 12.22 -6.07
CA ILE A 134 -4.67 11.44 -6.38
C ILE A 134 -4.53 10.78 -7.75
N THR A 135 -4.08 11.53 -8.76
CA THR A 135 -3.87 10.99 -10.12
C THR A 135 -2.79 9.89 -10.11
N GLY A 136 -1.71 10.08 -9.36
CA GLY A 136 -0.66 9.07 -9.18
C GLY A 136 -1.19 7.79 -8.53
N LEU A 137 -1.96 7.91 -7.44
CA LEU A 137 -2.58 6.77 -6.76
C LEU A 137 -3.58 6.03 -7.65
N GLU A 138 -4.38 6.77 -8.44
CA GLU A 138 -5.29 6.15 -9.41
C GLU A 138 -4.54 5.39 -10.50
N LEU A 139 -3.43 5.94 -11.01
CA LEU A 139 -2.60 5.28 -12.02
C LEU A 139 -1.96 4.01 -11.46
N ASP A 140 -1.31 4.11 -10.29
CA ASP A 140 -0.69 2.97 -9.61
C ASP A 140 -1.73 1.89 -9.31
N PHE A 141 -2.91 2.29 -8.84
CA PHE A 141 -3.96 1.33 -8.54
C PHE A 141 -4.50 0.63 -9.78
N ARG A 142 -4.79 1.37 -10.86
CA ARG A 142 -5.23 0.76 -12.13
C ARG A 142 -4.19 -0.21 -12.66
N TYR A 143 -2.91 0.15 -12.54
CA TYR A 143 -1.80 -0.69 -12.94
C TYR A 143 -1.72 -1.99 -12.12
N TYR A 144 -1.86 -1.92 -10.79
CA TYR A 144 -1.93 -3.13 -9.96
C TYR A 144 -3.19 -3.95 -10.22
N LEU A 145 -4.34 -3.32 -10.47
CA LEU A 145 -5.57 -4.03 -10.81
C LEU A 145 -5.43 -4.78 -12.14
N GLU A 146 -4.77 -4.19 -13.14
CA GLU A 146 -4.43 -4.87 -14.39
C GLU A 146 -3.52 -6.08 -14.15
N CYS A 147 -2.53 -5.96 -13.27
CA CYS A 147 -1.70 -7.09 -12.84
C CYS A 147 -2.56 -8.21 -12.22
N LEU A 148 -3.47 -7.89 -11.28
CA LEU A 148 -4.36 -8.87 -10.66
C LEU A 148 -5.31 -9.55 -11.68
N ARG A 149 -5.76 -8.81 -12.70
CA ARG A 149 -6.60 -9.33 -13.78
C ARG A 149 -5.81 -10.24 -14.72
N GLU A 150 -4.58 -9.87 -15.06
CA GLU A 150 -3.66 -10.68 -15.86
C GLU A 150 -3.49 -12.07 -15.22
N PHE A 151 -3.27 -12.15 -13.91
CA PHE A 151 -3.20 -13.43 -13.18
C PHE A 151 -4.55 -14.13 -12.94
N GLY A 152 -5.66 -13.55 -13.40
CA GLY A 152 -7.00 -14.13 -13.25
C GLY A 152 -7.48 -14.17 -11.80
N TRP A 153 -6.99 -13.27 -10.93
CA TRP A 153 -7.35 -13.22 -9.52
C TRP A 153 -8.60 -12.41 -9.24
N THR A 154 -9.02 -11.60 -10.20
CA THR A 154 -10.23 -10.78 -10.11
C THR A 154 -11.15 -11.04 -11.30
N GLU A 155 -12.45 -11.04 -11.02
CA GLU A 155 -13.49 -11.10 -12.03
C GLU A 155 -13.70 -9.71 -12.68
N PRO A 156 -14.36 -9.64 -13.85
CA PRO A 156 -14.72 -8.37 -14.48
C PRO A 156 -15.54 -7.43 -13.57
N GLN A 157 -16.30 -8.00 -12.64
CA GLN A 157 -17.12 -7.27 -11.65
C GLN A 157 -16.35 -6.93 -10.36
N HIS A 158 -15.02 -7.05 -10.36
CA HIS A 158 -14.12 -6.79 -9.23
C HIS A 158 -14.22 -7.76 -8.04
N GLY A 159 -14.93 -8.90 -8.20
CA GLY A 159 -14.91 -10.00 -7.24
C GLY A 159 -13.60 -10.78 -7.27
N LEU A 160 -13.21 -11.43 -6.17
CA LEU A 160 -12.05 -12.33 -6.13
C LEU A 160 -12.41 -13.71 -6.67
N THR A 161 -11.60 -14.23 -7.61
CA THR A 161 -11.68 -15.62 -8.05
C THR A 161 -11.14 -16.58 -6.99
N GLU A 162 -11.32 -17.89 -7.15
CA GLU A 162 -10.72 -18.87 -6.24
C GLU A 162 -9.19 -18.76 -6.19
N SER A 163 -8.53 -18.55 -7.34
CA SER A 163 -7.08 -18.28 -7.38
C SER A 163 -6.71 -17.02 -6.60
N GLY A 164 -7.52 -15.95 -6.71
CA GLY A 164 -7.33 -14.73 -5.93
C GLY A 164 -7.52 -14.94 -4.42
N LYS A 165 -8.48 -15.78 -4.02
CA LYS A 165 -8.68 -16.16 -2.61
C LYS A 165 -7.50 -16.98 -2.08
N ILE A 166 -7.00 -17.94 -2.84
CA ILE A 166 -5.81 -18.73 -2.49
C ILE A 166 -4.60 -17.80 -2.33
N ALA A 167 -4.36 -16.92 -3.31
CA ALA A 167 -3.25 -15.95 -3.29
C ALA A 167 -3.20 -15.16 -1.97
N ILE A 168 -4.35 -14.61 -1.55
CA ILE A 168 -4.46 -13.84 -0.30
C ILE A 168 -4.21 -14.70 0.93
N ARG A 169 -4.76 -15.93 0.96
CA ARG A 169 -4.63 -16.83 2.12
C ARG A 169 -3.19 -17.25 2.38
N THR A 170 -2.39 -17.44 1.32
CA THR A 170 -0.99 -17.87 1.45
C THR A 170 -0.11 -16.92 2.27
N GLY A 171 -0.47 -15.64 2.37
CA GLY A 171 0.31 -14.64 3.10
C GLY A 171 1.72 -14.41 2.55
N LEU A 172 2.00 -14.85 1.32
CA LEU A 172 3.24 -14.57 0.61
C LEU A 172 3.24 -13.11 0.12
N LYS A 173 4.41 -12.47 0.14
CA LYS A 173 4.63 -11.19 -0.55
C LYS A 173 4.43 -11.35 -2.06
N PHE A 174 4.81 -12.51 -2.60
CA PHE A 174 4.65 -12.84 -4.02
C PHE A 174 3.92 -14.17 -4.24
N PRO A 175 2.57 -14.19 -4.20
CA PRO A 175 1.80 -15.42 -4.38
C PRO A 175 1.71 -15.92 -5.83
N GLN A 176 2.09 -15.11 -6.82
CA GLN A 176 1.93 -15.41 -8.26
C GLN A 176 2.57 -16.75 -8.65
N PRO A 177 3.86 -17.02 -8.35
CA PRO A 177 4.50 -18.25 -8.80
C PRO A 177 3.85 -19.52 -8.25
N LEU A 178 3.44 -19.49 -6.98
CA LEU A 178 2.77 -20.61 -6.33
C LEU A 178 1.37 -20.85 -6.91
N THR A 179 0.58 -19.79 -7.06
CA THR A 179 -0.80 -19.91 -7.59
C THR A 179 -0.83 -20.34 -9.05
N GLU A 180 0.13 -19.90 -9.88
CA GLU A 180 0.26 -20.38 -11.26
C GLU A 180 0.65 -21.86 -11.28
N CYS A 181 1.60 -22.30 -10.46
CA CYS A 181 1.93 -23.73 -10.32
C CYS A 181 0.74 -24.59 -9.86
N ILE A 182 -0.12 -24.06 -8.99
CA ILE A 182 -1.37 -24.74 -8.57
C ILE A 182 -2.34 -24.83 -9.76
N ARG A 183 -2.54 -23.71 -10.48
CA ARG A 183 -3.48 -23.65 -11.62
C ARG A 183 -3.08 -24.59 -12.75
N GLU A 184 -1.78 -24.69 -13.03
CA GLU A 184 -1.23 -25.58 -14.06
C GLU A 184 -1.06 -27.04 -13.58
N GLY A 185 -1.47 -27.37 -12.33
CA GLY A 185 -1.43 -28.73 -11.81
C GLY A 185 -0.02 -29.29 -11.63
N ILE A 186 0.97 -28.43 -11.36
CA ILE A 186 2.38 -28.82 -11.21
C ILE A 186 2.64 -29.58 -9.91
N LEU A 187 1.89 -29.25 -8.86
CA LEU A 187 2.03 -29.90 -7.56
C LEU A 187 1.45 -31.33 -7.59
N PRO A 188 2.24 -32.37 -7.27
CA PRO A 188 1.80 -33.76 -7.40
C PRO A 188 0.72 -34.11 -6.36
N ALA A 189 -0.48 -34.46 -6.82
CA ALA A 189 -1.58 -34.87 -5.96
C ALA A 189 -1.39 -36.28 -5.34
N ASP A 190 -0.60 -37.13 -6.00
CA ASP A 190 -0.33 -38.52 -5.64
C ASP A 190 0.79 -38.68 -4.61
N ASP A 191 1.65 -37.66 -4.44
CA ASP A 191 2.76 -37.65 -3.49
C ASP A 191 2.71 -36.40 -2.58
N PRO A 192 1.97 -36.47 -1.45
CA PRO A 192 1.82 -35.34 -0.53
C PRO A 192 3.14 -34.83 0.05
N ALA A 193 4.16 -35.70 0.16
CA ALA A 193 5.47 -35.31 0.68
C ALA A 193 6.21 -34.43 -0.33
N LYS A 194 6.17 -34.78 -1.61
CA LYS A 194 6.76 -33.96 -2.68
C LYS A 194 5.98 -32.67 -2.93
N SER A 195 4.65 -32.72 -2.88
CA SER A 195 3.82 -31.51 -2.98
C SER A 195 4.13 -30.52 -1.86
N PHE A 196 4.25 -31.01 -0.62
CA PHE A 196 4.63 -30.18 0.52
C PHE A 196 6.02 -29.57 0.35
N ALA A 197 6.99 -30.38 -0.10
CA ALA A 197 8.36 -29.93 -0.33
C ALA A 197 8.42 -28.83 -1.39
N LEU A 198 7.76 -29.01 -2.54
CA LEU A 198 7.73 -28.01 -3.61
C LEU A 198 7.05 -26.72 -3.16
N THR A 199 5.91 -26.83 -2.48
CA THR A 199 5.22 -25.65 -1.92
C THR A 199 6.12 -24.86 -0.99
N GLY A 200 6.91 -25.56 -0.17
CA GLY A 200 7.83 -24.92 0.75
C GLY A 200 9.04 -24.24 0.10
N GLY A 201 9.35 -24.49 -1.17
CA GLY A 201 10.36 -23.73 -1.91
C GLY A 201 9.93 -22.29 -2.25
N PHE A 202 8.64 -21.97 -2.08
CA PHE A 202 8.10 -20.61 -2.13
C PHE A 202 8.09 -19.92 -0.76
N ALA A 203 8.58 -20.58 0.30
CA ALA A 203 8.62 -19.99 1.62
C ALA A 203 9.63 -18.83 1.66
N GLU A 204 9.11 -17.60 1.70
CA GLU A 204 9.91 -16.37 1.78
C GLU A 204 10.71 -16.34 3.09
N MET A 205 11.95 -16.80 3.03
CA MET A 205 12.86 -16.84 4.16
C MET A 205 14.05 -15.94 3.87
N ASP A 206 14.41 -15.16 4.87
CA ASP A 206 15.58 -14.31 4.81
C ASP A 206 16.84 -15.18 4.75
N VAL A 207 17.72 -14.89 3.79
CA VAL A 207 19.00 -15.59 3.60
C VAL A 207 19.90 -15.39 4.82
N GLU A 208 19.81 -14.23 5.49
CA GLU A 208 20.54 -13.96 6.72
C GLU A 208 20.12 -14.89 7.86
N ALA A 209 18.86 -15.32 7.88
CA ALA A 209 18.38 -16.28 8.88
C ALA A 209 19.06 -17.65 8.73
N TYR A 210 19.61 -17.97 7.56
CA TYR A 210 20.40 -19.17 7.31
C TYR A 210 21.89 -18.98 7.65
N GLY A 211 22.30 -17.80 8.10
CA GLY A 211 23.70 -17.48 8.43
C GLY A 211 24.61 -17.31 7.21
N VAL A 212 24.04 -17.04 6.03
CA VAL A 212 24.77 -16.88 4.76
C VAL A 212 24.47 -15.52 4.16
N ARG A 213 25.46 -14.90 3.50
CA ARG A 213 25.32 -13.57 2.89
C ARG A 213 24.69 -13.60 1.49
N ASN A 214 24.77 -14.73 0.81
CA ASN A 214 24.27 -14.89 -0.56
C ASN A 214 23.46 -16.18 -0.69
N LYS A 215 22.28 -16.04 -1.31
CA LYS A 215 21.34 -17.09 -1.66
C LYS A 215 21.97 -18.17 -2.55
N GLU A 216 22.70 -17.78 -3.59
CA GLU A 216 23.31 -18.70 -4.57
C GLU A 216 24.32 -19.64 -3.90
N SER A 217 25.06 -19.10 -2.92
CA SER A 217 26.02 -19.87 -2.14
C SER A 217 25.34 -20.92 -1.26
N LEU A 218 24.19 -20.56 -0.65
CA LEU A 218 23.38 -21.50 0.13
C LEU A 218 22.78 -22.59 -0.75
N GLU A 219 22.19 -22.20 -1.88
CA GLU A 219 21.61 -23.09 -2.89
C GLU A 219 22.66 -24.12 -3.35
N TYR A 220 23.81 -23.64 -3.82
CA TYR A 220 24.91 -24.48 -4.28
C TYR A 220 25.42 -25.42 -3.19
N LYS A 221 25.62 -24.92 -1.96
CA LYS A 221 26.13 -25.73 -0.84
C LYS A 221 25.19 -26.87 -0.48
N ILE A 222 23.88 -26.60 -0.40
CA ILE A 222 22.89 -27.61 -0.03
C ILE A 222 22.74 -28.61 -1.17
N LEU A 223 22.54 -28.15 -2.40
CA LEU A 223 22.23 -29.01 -3.54
C LEU A 223 23.40 -29.94 -3.89
N ASN A 224 24.66 -29.52 -3.69
CA ASN A 224 25.84 -30.35 -3.94
C ASN A 224 26.29 -31.21 -2.73
N SER A 225 25.55 -31.19 -1.61
CA SER A 225 25.89 -32.04 -0.46
C SER A 225 25.61 -33.52 -0.74
N GLU A 226 26.38 -34.44 -0.16
CA GLU A 226 26.06 -35.89 -0.27
C GLU A 226 24.68 -36.21 0.33
N PHE A 227 24.26 -35.45 1.33
CA PHE A 227 22.95 -35.59 1.97
C PHE A 227 21.79 -35.27 1.01
N SER A 228 21.92 -34.24 0.17
CA SER A 228 20.82 -33.76 -0.69
C SER A 228 20.60 -34.62 -1.93
N LYS A 229 21.62 -35.37 -2.41
CA LYS A 229 21.59 -36.03 -3.72
C LYS A 229 20.33 -36.85 -3.99
N GLY A 230 19.90 -37.66 -3.02
CA GLY A 230 18.71 -38.51 -3.16
C GLY A 230 17.40 -37.69 -3.21
N TYR A 231 17.26 -36.69 -2.35
CA TYR A 231 16.06 -35.85 -2.32
C TYR A 231 15.99 -34.90 -3.52
N TYR A 232 17.15 -34.40 -3.97
CA TYR A 232 17.28 -33.55 -5.14
C TYR A 232 16.91 -34.29 -6.43
N SER A 233 17.39 -35.53 -6.61
CA SER A 233 17.05 -36.32 -7.79
C SER A 233 15.56 -36.66 -7.87
N GLU A 234 14.87 -36.75 -6.74
CA GLU A 234 13.42 -36.93 -6.69
C GLU A 234 12.62 -35.67 -7.02
N LEU A 235 13.11 -34.49 -6.61
CA LEU A 235 12.42 -33.21 -6.84
C LEU A 235 12.73 -32.60 -8.20
N MET A 236 13.93 -32.85 -8.75
CA MET A 236 14.39 -32.24 -9.99
C MET A 236 13.42 -32.43 -11.17
N PRO A 237 12.87 -33.62 -11.44
CA PRO A 237 11.92 -33.80 -12.54
C PRO A 237 10.63 -32.98 -12.36
N LEU A 238 10.20 -32.75 -11.11
CA LEU A 238 9.03 -31.93 -10.82
C LEU A 238 9.36 -30.44 -10.94
N TYR A 239 10.55 -30.03 -10.50
CA TYR A 239 11.04 -28.67 -10.69
C TYR A 239 11.20 -28.32 -12.17
N GLN A 240 11.71 -29.23 -13.00
CA GLN A 240 11.81 -29.04 -14.46
C GLN A 240 10.43 -28.86 -15.12
N LYS A 241 9.36 -29.43 -14.55
CA LYS A 241 7.99 -29.17 -15.01
C LYS A 241 7.47 -27.81 -14.54
N ALA A 242 7.92 -27.35 -13.36
CA ALA A 242 7.56 -26.05 -12.81
C ALA A 242 8.29 -24.88 -13.49
N GLU A 243 9.54 -25.09 -13.90
CA GLU A 243 10.43 -24.05 -14.43
C GLU A 243 9.82 -23.20 -15.57
N PRO A 244 9.12 -23.77 -16.58
CA PRO A 244 8.45 -22.98 -17.60
C PRO A 244 7.36 -22.06 -17.03
N VAL A 245 6.57 -22.57 -16.07
CA VAL A 245 5.50 -21.79 -15.41
C VAL A 245 6.11 -20.66 -14.57
N LEU A 246 7.18 -20.95 -13.84
CA LEU A 246 7.91 -19.97 -13.05
C LEU A 246 8.53 -18.87 -13.92
N SER A 247 9.19 -19.25 -15.01
CA SER A 247 9.81 -18.33 -15.97
C SER A 247 8.75 -17.44 -16.62
N GLN A 248 7.65 -18.02 -17.09
CA GLN A 248 6.53 -17.26 -17.67
C GLN A 248 5.92 -16.31 -16.64
N THR A 249 5.76 -16.74 -15.40
CA THR A 249 5.26 -15.88 -14.31
C THR A 249 6.20 -14.71 -14.04
N GLN A 250 7.51 -14.95 -14.04
CA GLN A 250 8.53 -13.91 -13.90
C GLN A 250 8.48 -12.91 -15.04
N GLU A 251 8.38 -13.36 -16.29
CA GLU A 251 8.24 -12.47 -17.45
C GLU A 251 6.97 -11.62 -17.35
N ARG A 252 5.84 -12.20 -16.93
CA ARG A 252 4.58 -11.46 -16.74
C ARG A 252 4.72 -10.42 -15.64
N MET A 253 5.31 -10.76 -14.50
CA MET A 253 5.57 -9.83 -13.40
C MET A 253 6.51 -8.69 -13.79
N LEU A 254 7.52 -8.96 -14.61
CA LEU A 254 8.44 -7.94 -15.12
C LEU A 254 7.75 -6.91 -16.02
N ARG A 255 6.70 -7.28 -16.76
CA ARG A 255 5.86 -6.30 -17.51
C ARG A 255 5.18 -5.29 -16.58
N PHE A 256 4.97 -5.69 -15.33
CA PHE A 256 4.45 -4.82 -14.26
C PHE A 256 5.57 -4.15 -13.44
N GLY A 257 6.83 -4.21 -13.88
CA GLY A 257 7.97 -3.66 -13.14
C GLY A 257 8.26 -4.37 -11.81
N ILE A 258 7.68 -5.57 -11.59
CA ILE A 258 7.85 -6.32 -10.34
C ILE A 258 8.91 -7.40 -10.54
N PHE A 259 9.97 -7.31 -9.73
CA PHE A 259 11.02 -8.32 -9.68
C PHE A 259 10.67 -9.41 -8.67
N LEU A 260 10.44 -10.62 -9.16
CA LEU A 260 10.16 -11.78 -8.31
C LEU A 260 11.45 -12.36 -7.72
N PRO A 261 11.43 -12.79 -6.45
CA PRO A 261 12.51 -13.60 -5.90
C PRO A 261 12.50 -14.99 -6.56
N GLU A 262 13.69 -15.54 -6.81
CA GLU A 262 13.80 -16.89 -7.38
C GLU A 262 13.23 -17.94 -6.42
N TYR A 263 12.70 -19.03 -6.97
CA TYR A 263 12.31 -20.20 -6.20
C TYR A 263 13.53 -20.87 -5.56
N MET A 264 13.42 -21.38 -4.32
CA MET A 264 14.52 -22.04 -3.63
C MET A 264 14.34 -23.56 -3.61
N LEU A 265 15.00 -24.26 -4.53
CA LEU A 265 14.98 -25.72 -4.60
C LEU A 265 15.68 -26.35 -3.39
N SER A 266 16.71 -25.69 -2.87
CA SER A 266 17.39 -26.08 -1.62
C SER A 266 16.43 -26.17 -0.41
N GLN A 267 15.46 -25.26 -0.30
CA GLN A 267 14.44 -25.32 0.75
C GLN A 267 13.52 -26.54 0.57
N ALA A 268 13.10 -26.80 -0.68
CA ALA A 268 12.27 -27.96 -0.99
C ALA A 268 12.98 -29.28 -0.64
N VAL A 269 14.28 -29.38 -0.94
CA VAL A 269 15.11 -30.53 -0.57
C VAL A 269 15.12 -30.77 0.95
N ILE A 270 15.32 -29.72 1.75
CA ILE A 270 15.31 -29.81 3.22
C ILE A 270 13.94 -30.31 3.72
N LEU A 271 12.86 -29.77 3.15
CA LEU A 271 11.51 -30.11 3.56
C LEU A 271 11.10 -31.53 3.14
N LEU A 272 11.55 -32.01 1.99
CA LEU A 272 11.35 -33.40 1.59
C LEU A 272 12.07 -34.35 2.54
N ALA A 273 13.33 -34.05 2.88
CA ALA A 273 14.07 -34.86 3.83
C ALA A 273 13.40 -34.89 5.21
N TRP A 274 12.89 -33.75 5.68
CA TRP A 274 12.10 -33.68 6.91
C TRP A 274 10.83 -34.53 6.83
N LYS A 275 10.05 -34.42 5.74
CA LYS A 275 8.84 -35.24 5.52
C LYS A 275 9.14 -36.75 5.46
N LYS A 276 10.33 -37.13 5.02
CA LYS A 276 10.82 -38.52 5.03
C LYS A 276 11.40 -38.98 6.36
N GLY A 277 11.32 -38.17 7.41
CA GLY A 277 11.66 -38.53 8.79
C GLY A 277 13.00 -38.00 9.30
N ALA A 278 13.69 -37.16 8.55
CA ALA A 278 14.91 -36.52 9.06
C ALA A 278 14.58 -35.54 10.21
N LYS A 279 15.31 -35.65 11.32
CA LYS A 279 15.18 -34.75 12.47
C LYS A 279 15.79 -33.37 12.16
N ALA A 280 15.20 -32.31 12.70
CA ALA A 280 15.66 -30.93 12.48
C ALA A 280 17.15 -30.72 12.88
N ASP A 281 17.60 -31.34 13.98
CA ASP A 281 19.01 -31.27 14.40
C ASP A 281 19.98 -31.97 13.44
N THR A 282 19.51 -33.03 12.77
CA THR A 282 20.30 -33.73 11.74
C THR A 282 20.39 -32.88 10.48
N LEU A 283 19.27 -32.29 10.06
CA LEU A 283 19.22 -31.37 8.92
C LEU A 283 20.12 -30.15 9.16
N ALA A 284 20.10 -29.57 10.36
CA ALA A 284 20.94 -28.44 10.72
C ALA A 284 22.44 -28.78 10.63
N ARG A 285 22.85 -29.94 11.16
CA ARG A 285 24.25 -30.39 11.07
C ARG A 285 24.69 -30.66 9.63
N GLN A 286 23.83 -31.25 8.81
CA GLN A 286 24.16 -31.62 7.43
C GLN A 286 24.18 -30.43 6.46
N THR A 287 23.31 -29.43 6.68
CA THR A 287 23.23 -28.23 5.83
C THR A 287 24.07 -27.08 6.34
N GLY A 288 24.42 -27.09 7.63
CA GLY A 288 25.03 -25.96 8.33
C GLY A 288 24.05 -24.81 8.59
N ILE A 289 22.74 -25.04 8.45
CA ILE A 289 21.70 -24.05 8.77
C ILE A 289 21.34 -24.16 10.26
N PRO A 290 21.14 -23.03 10.97
CA PRO A 290 20.64 -23.06 12.35
C PRO A 290 19.30 -23.80 12.49
N VAL A 291 19.16 -24.65 13.51
CA VAL A 291 17.92 -25.42 13.78
C VAL A 291 16.69 -24.49 13.83
N GLY A 292 16.82 -23.31 14.42
CA GLY A 292 15.74 -22.32 14.48
C GLY A 292 15.23 -21.88 13.10
N ALA A 293 16.12 -21.71 12.13
CA ALA A 293 15.76 -21.35 10.76
C ALA A 293 15.06 -22.51 10.03
N ILE A 294 15.52 -23.75 10.23
CA ILE A 294 14.86 -24.95 9.71
C ILE A 294 13.44 -25.08 10.30
N MET A 295 13.30 -24.91 11.62
CA MET A 295 11.99 -24.97 12.29
C MET A 295 11.05 -23.85 11.84
N LYS A 296 11.58 -22.68 11.47
CA LYS A 296 10.80 -21.57 10.90
C LYS A 296 10.35 -21.90 9.47
N LEU A 297 11.25 -22.45 8.64
CA LEU A 297 10.93 -22.93 7.30
C LEU A 297 9.82 -24.00 7.34
N ILE A 298 9.95 -25.01 8.21
CA ILE A 298 8.93 -26.05 8.39
C ILE A 298 7.58 -25.44 8.76
N ARG A 299 7.55 -24.54 9.74
CA ARG A 299 6.29 -23.88 10.17
C ARG A 299 5.65 -23.07 9.04
N LYS A 300 6.45 -22.33 8.26
CA LYS A 300 5.95 -21.60 7.09
C LYS A 300 5.40 -22.55 6.02
N ALA A 301 6.10 -23.63 5.71
CA ALA A 301 5.65 -24.61 4.73
C ALA A 301 4.37 -25.33 5.16
N VAL A 302 4.23 -25.66 6.45
CA VAL A 302 2.97 -26.20 7.02
C VAL A 302 1.82 -25.22 6.84
N TYR A 303 2.02 -23.95 7.22
CA TYR A 303 1.02 -22.92 7.04
C TYR A 303 0.63 -22.79 5.55
N LEU A 304 1.59 -22.69 4.63
CA LEU A 304 1.31 -22.58 3.20
C LEU A 304 0.48 -23.77 2.69
N GLN A 305 0.85 -25.00 3.06
CA GLN A 305 0.13 -26.20 2.64
C GLN A 305 -1.32 -26.21 3.15
N GLU A 306 -1.56 -25.77 4.39
CA GLU A 306 -2.91 -25.67 4.97
C GLU A 306 -3.80 -24.64 4.28
N GLN A 307 -3.22 -23.63 3.61
CA GLN A 307 -3.98 -22.60 2.89
C GLN A 307 -4.34 -22.99 1.45
N ILE A 308 -3.65 -23.99 0.90
CA ILE A 308 -3.83 -24.48 -0.49
C ILE A 308 -4.83 -25.63 -0.55
N LEU A 309 -4.92 -26.44 0.52
CA LEU A 309 -5.89 -27.53 0.68
C LEU A 309 -7.29 -27.00 1.03
#